data_AF-D4JVK1-F1
#
_entry.id   AF-D4JVK1-F1
#
_cell.length_a   1.000
_cell.length_b   1.000
_cell.length_c   1.000
_cell.angle_alpha   90.00
_cell.angle_beta   90.00
_cell.angle_gamma   90.00
#
_symmetry.space_group_name_H-M   'P 1'
#
loop_
_entity.id
_entity.type
_entity.pdbx_description
1 polymer ?
#
loop_
_entity_poly.entity_id
_entity_poly.type
_entity_poly.pdbx_seq_one_letter_code
_entity_poly.pdbx_strand_id
1 'polypeptide(L)' 'MTIDEVQQAMISGQTVRHTHGGITAEYTISGVISRYSKIRGWYYVLELKDRKADSLSVVNMEEVENERIY' A
#
# COMPACT_ATOMS: atom_id res chain seq x y z
N MET A 1 6.87 5.57 -2.88
CA MET A 1 7.72 4.51 -2.32
C MET A 1 8.53 3.89 -3.45
N THR A 2 9.78 3.49 -3.21
CA THR A 2 10.57 2.64 -4.13
C THR A 2 10.13 1.18 -4.01
N ILE A 3 10.58 0.30 -4.91
CA ILE A 3 10.28 -1.14 -4.78
C ILE A 3 10.88 -1.73 -3.49
N ASP A 4 12.07 -1.28 -3.09
CA ASP A 4 12.73 -1.75 -1.86
C ASP A 4 11.92 -1.34 -0.63
N GLU A 5 11.41 -0.10 -0.59
CA GLU A 5 10.53 0.36 0.49
C GLU A 5 9.23 -0.46 0.55
N VAL A 6 8.63 -0.79 -0.61
CA VAL A 6 7.42 -1.64 -0.67
C VAL A 6 7.73 -3.05 -0.18
N GLN A 7 8.85 -3.65 -0.58
CA GLN A 7 9.26 -4.97 -0.13
C GLN A 7 9.55 -5.01 1.37
N GLN A 8 10.23 -3.98 1.91
CA GLN A 8 10.46 -3.88 3.34
C GLN A 8 9.15 -3.69 4.12
N ALA A 9 8.21 -2.89 3.59
CA ALA A 9 6.89 -2.73 4.18
C ALA A 9 6.11 -4.06 4.23
N MET A 10 6.18 -4.87 3.16
CA MET A 10 5.60 -6.21 3.12
C MET A 10 6.23 -7.14 4.16
N ILE A 11 7.57 -7.20 4.23
CA ILE A 11 8.30 -8.09 5.14
C ILE A 11 8.04 -7.71 6.60
N SER A 12 8.03 -6.41 6.91
CA SER A 12 7.82 -5.89 8.26
C SER A 12 6.35 -5.88 8.70
N GLY A 13 5.42 -6.12 7.77
CA GLY A 13 4.00 -5.97 8.04
C GLY A 13 3.63 -4.53 8.39
N GLN A 14 4.29 -3.55 7.76
CA GLN A 14 4.06 -2.13 8.00
C GLN A 14 2.57 -1.81 7.79
N THR A 15 2.01 -1.05 8.73
CA THR A 15 0.64 -0.58 8.64
C THR A 15 0.56 0.64 7.74
N VAL A 16 -0.40 0.62 6.83
CA VAL A 16 -0.73 1.72 5.93
C VAL A 16 -2.21 2.05 6.04
N ARG A 17 -2.58 3.28 5.72
CA ARG A 17 -3.98 3.70 5.69
C ARG A 17 -4.45 3.89 4.26
N HIS A 18 -5.68 3.46 4.00
CA HIS A 18 -6.36 3.69 2.73
C HIS A 18 -7.82 4.08 3.02
N THR A 19 -8.31 5.08 2.28
CA THR A 19 -9.68 5.60 2.42
C THR A 19 -10.48 5.25 1.18
N HIS A 20 -11.54 4.45 1.35
CA HIS A 20 -12.46 4.08 0.29
C HIS A 20 -13.89 4.46 0.69
N GLY A 21 -14.60 5.20 -0.17
CA GLY A 21 -15.99 5.61 0.11
C GLY A 21 -16.14 6.50 1.36
N GLY A 22 -15.10 7.24 1.75
CA GLY A 22 -15.09 8.06 2.97
C GLY A 22 -14.76 7.31 4.26
N ILE A 23 -14.48 6.00 4.18
CA ILE A 23 -14.09 5.17 5.32
C ILE A 23 -12.59 4.91 5.24
N THR A 24 -11.85 5.33 6.26
CA THR A 24 -10.42 5.04 6.41
C THR A 24 -10.23 3.77 7.22
N ALA A 25 -9.43 2.84 6.69
CA ALA A 25 -9.06 1.61 7.38
C ALA A 25 -7.54 1.39 7.32
N GLU A 26 -7.07 0.49 8.20
CA GLU A 26 -5.67 0.13 8.34
C GLU A 26 -5.40 -1.22 7.68
N TYR A 27 -4.38 -1.25 6.85
CA TYR A 27 -4.01 -2.40 6.03
C TYR A 27 -2.54 -2.73 6.20
N THR A 28 -2.13 -3.92 5.76
CA THR A 28 -0.74 -4.23 5.42
C THR A 28 -0.62 -4.43 3.92
N ILE A 29 0.56 -4.19 3.36
CA ILE A 29 0.83 -4.51 1.96
C ILE A 29 1.10 -6.02 1.86
N SER A 30 0.26 -6.74 1.12
CA SER A 30 0.42 -8.19 0.90
C SER A 30 1.11 -8.52 -0.42
N GLY A 31 1.10 -7.60 -1.40
CA GLY A 31 1.70 -7.83 -2.69
C GLY A 31 1.80 -6.61 -3.60
N VAL A 32 2.54 -6.78 -4.70
CA VAL A 32 2.58 -5.85 -5.83
C VAL A 32 1.93 -6.54 -7.02
N ILE A 33 0.81 -6.00 -7.49
CA ILE A 33 0.04 -6.56 -8.62
C ILE A 33 0.66 -6.15 -9.95
N SER A 34 1.05 -4.88 -10.08
CA SER A 34 1.67 -4.36 -11.29
C SER A 34 2.53 -3.14 -11.00
N ARG A 35 3.37 -2.75 -11.98
CA ARG A 35 4.08 -1.46 -11.98
C ARG A 35 3.82 -0.69 -13.25
N TYR A 36 3.88 0.63 -13.15
CA TYR A 36 3.80 1.56 -14.27
C TYR A 36 4.78 2.72 -14.09
N SER A 37 5.26 3.29 -15.20
CA SER A 37 6.16 4.44 -15.17
C SER A 37 5.37 5.74 -15.25
N LYS A 38 5.71 6.72 -14.40
CA LYS A 38 5.35 8.12 -14.57
C LYS A 38 6.63 8.95 -14.74
N ILE A 39 6.48 10.25 -15.03
CA ILE A 39 7.60 11.19 -15.25
C ILE A 39 8.66 11.13 -14.14
N ARG A 40 8.26 10.84 -12.89
CA ARG A 40 9.14 10.84 -11.71
C ARG A 40 9.62 9.45 -11.26
N GLY A 41 9.37 8.39 -12.03
CA GLY A 41 9.84 7.03 -11.73
C GLY A 41 8.75 5.97 -11.76
N TRP A 42 9.02 4.85 -11.09
CA TRP A 42 8.10 3.71 -11.01
C TRP A 42 7.05 3.91 -9.93
N TYR A 43 5.83 3.51 -10.25
CA TYR A 43 4.67 3.46 -9.37
C TYR A 43 4.08 2.06 -9.40
N TYR A 44 3.38 1.69 -8.33
CA TYR A 44 2.94 0.31 -8.11
C TYR A 44 1.44 0.28 -7.85
N VAL A 45 0.79 -0.76 -8.34
CA VAL A 45 -0.53 -1.19 -7.88
C VAL A 45 -0.30 -2.22 -6.79
N LEU A 46 -0.81 -1.93 -5.60
CA LEU A 46 -0.57 -2.70 -4.39
C LEU A 46 -1.81 -3.54 -4.05
N GLU A 47 -1.56 -4.76 -3.59
CA GLU A 47 -2.55 -5.54 -2.87
C GLU A 47 -2.41 -5.24 -1.38
N LEU A 48 -3.52 -4.87 -0.77
CA LEU A 48 -3.62 -4.54 0.65
C LEU A 48 -4.48 -5.60 1.34
N LYS A 49 -4.05 -6.05 2.51
CA LYS A 49 -4.82 -6.90 3.39
C LYS A 49 -5.35 -6.10 4.58
N ASP A 50 -6.65 -6.12 4.78
CA ASP A 50 -7.27 -5.45 5.92
C ASP A 50 -6.83 -6.14 7.23
N ARG A 51 -6.52 -5.34 8.25
CA ARG A 51 -6.05 -5.87 9.54
C ARG A 51 -7.19 -6.34 10.45
N LYS A 52 -8.40 -5.85 10.23
CA LYS A 52 -9.59 -6.10 11.05
C LYS A 52 -10.63 -6.96 10.34
N ALA A 53 -10.63 -6.95 9.00
CA ALA A 53 -11.49 -7.79 8.18
C ALA A 53 -10.64 -8.78 7.35
N ASP A 54 -11.20 -9.94 7.02
CA ASP A 54 -10.55 -10.88 6.08
C ASP A 54 -10.87 -10.46 4.63
N SER A 55 -10.42 -9.27 4.26
CA SER A 55 -10.66 -8.65 2.95
C SER A 55 -9.36 -8.14 2.32
N LEU A 56 -9.39 -8.07 0.99
CA LEU A 56 -8.30 -7.54 0.17
C LEU A 56 -8.77 -6.32 -0.61
N SER A 57 -7.87 -5.36 -0.78
CA SER A 57 -8.08 -4.16 -1.58
C SER A 57 -6.94 -4.00 -2.59
N VAL A 58 -7.26 -3.58 -3.81
CA VAL A 58 -6.26 -3.30 -4.85
C VAL A 58 -6.27 -1.81 -5.12
N VAL A 59 -5.13 -1.16 -4.87
CA VAL A 59 -5.05 0.32 -4.88
C VAL A 59 -3.78 0.79 -5.55
N ASN A 60 -3.81 2.01 -6.07
CA ASN A 60 -2.58 2.66 -6.53
C ASN A 60 -1.74 3.08 -5.32
N MET A 61 -0.42 2.98 -5.41
CA MET A 61 0.51 3.41 -4.35
C MET A 61 0.26 4.85 -3.86
N GLU A 62 -0.24 5.72 -4.74
CA GLU A 62 -0.53 7.12 -4.43
C GLU A 62 -1.75 7.32 -3.52
N GLU A 63 -2.60 6.30 -3.41
CA GLU A 63 -3.81 6.28 -2.58
C GLU A 63 -3.55 5.70 -1.18
N VAL A 64 -2.28 5.45 -0.86
CA VAL A 64 -1.85 4.85 0.39
C VAL A 64 -1.10 5.88 1.22
N GLU A 65 -1.58 6.11 2.43
CA GLU A 65 -0.92 6.95 3.42
C GLU A 65 -0.04 6.07 4.31
N ASN A 66 1.28 6.27 4.21
CA ASN A 66 2.21 5.65 5.15
C ASN A 66 2.18 6.41 6.48
N GLU A 67 2.08 5.67 7.58
CA GLU A 67 2.60 6.17 8.86
C GLU A 67 4.11 6.30 8.72
N ARG A 68 4.59 7.48 8.35
CA ARG A 68 5.99 7.83 8.58
C ARG A 68 6.17 7.94 10.08
N ILE A 69 6.73 6.90 10.69
CA ILE A 69 7.34 7.01 12.01
C ILE A 69 8.56 7.93 11.81
N TYR A 70 8.46 9.15 12.34
CA TYR A 70 9.54 10.14 12.39
C TYR A 70 10.61 9.72 13.39
#